data_AF-A0A1A2HIF8-F1
#
_entry.id   AF-A0A1A2HIF8-F1
#
_cell.length_a   1.000
_cell.length_b   1.000
_cell.length_c   1.000
_cell.angle_alpha   90.00
_cell.angle_beta   90.00
_cell.angle_gamma   90.00
#
_symmetry.space_group_name_H-M   'P 1'
#
loop_
_entity.id
_entity.type
_entity.pdbx_description
1 polymer ?
#
loop_
_entity_poly.entity_id
_entity_poly.type
_entity_poly.pdbx_seq_one_letter_code
_entity_poly.pdbx_strand_id
1 'polypeptide(L)'
;MRAAARMGRRGSPVTVTFLRSGSIPPQRRNLAAVGFGVVAAVAMTVAGSVPIASAQVAVADWLSRVAAPIGDIHKAENAAFAVIEAPSTIDADKLLASCRQLRDSNERLRNGMPTPDPKLTVEVQQAIDNFESAAQSCIESVLIHSVPKLTDFVSFLATAEQHLSRADTILVTLAPAG
;
A
#
# COMPACT_ATOMS: atom_id res chain seq x y z
N MET A 1 8.43 13.70 51.81
CA MET A 1 9.45 14.64 51.29
C MET A 1 9.31 14.63 49.76
N ARG A 2 8.41 15.41 49.16
CA ARG A 2 8.64 16.72 48.51
C ARG A 2 9.97 16.82 47.73
N ALA A 3 9.90 16.71 46.41
CA ALA A 3 10.54 17.65 45.48
C ALA A 3 9.83 17.57 44.12
N ALA A 4 9.11 18.64 43.79
CA ALA A 4 8.59 18.94 42.48
C ALA A 4 9.61 19.81 41.75
N ALA A 5 9.78 19.63 40.44
CA ALA A 5 10.38 20.64 39.58
C ALA A 5 9.58 20.78 38.27
N ARG A 6 9.04 21.99 38.12
CA ARG A 6 8.32 22.55 36.96
C ARG A 6 9.27 22.67 35.76
N MET A 7 8.81 22.31 34.56
CA MET A 7 8.22 23.19 33.53
C MET A 7 9.23 24.11 32.83
N GLY A 8 9.39 23.88 31.51
CA GLY A 8 10.08 24.77 30.59
C GLY A 8 9.58 24.55 29.16
N ARG A 9 8.51 25.28 28.78
CA ARG A 9 8.06 25.44 27.38
C ARG A 9 9.16 26.10 26.55
N ARG A 10 9.26 25.74 25.27
CA ARG A 10 9.30 26.69 24.14
C ARG A 10 9.02 25.93 22.84
N GLY A 11 7.81 26.13 22.32
CA GLY A 11 7.49 25.77 20.95
C GLY A 11 8.15 26.77 20.00
N SER A 12 8.83 26.25 18.98
CA SER A 12 9.30 27.05 17.84
C SER A 12 8.19 27.10 16.80
N PRO A 13 7.81 28.27 16.27
CA PRO A 13 6.93 28.35 15.11
C PRO A 13 7.67 27.86 13.87
N VAL A 14 7.08 26.89 13.17
CA VAL A 14 7.50 26.48 11.83
C VAL A 14 7.03 27.56 10.86
N THR A 15 7.97 28.33 10.34
CA THR A 15 7.74 29.27 9.23
C THR A 15 7.66 28.46 7.93
N VAL A 16 6.46 28.24 7.41
CA VAL A 16 6.25 27.67 6.07
C VAL A 16 6.29 28.81 5.06
N THR A 17 7.44 29.00 4.42
CA THR A 17 7.57 29.91 3.28
C THR A 17 6.91 29.29 2.05
N PHE A 18 5.72 29.77 1.70
CA PHE A 18 5.10 29.52 0.40
C PHE A 18 5.87 30.27 -0.69
N LEU A 19 6.67 29.54 -1.48
CA LEU A 19 7.21 30.06 -2.73
C LEU A 19 6.09 30.06 -3.78
N ARG A 20 5.71 31.29 -4.11
CA ARG A 20 4.71 31.70 -5.08
C ARG A 20 5.20 31.42 -6.51
N SER A 21 4.35 30.73 -7.27
CA SER A 21 4.01 30.97 -8.68
C SER A 21 5.16 31.15 -9.68
N GLY A 22 5.53 30.06 -10.36
CA GLY A 22 6.26 30.07 -11.63
C GLY A 22 5.31 29.88 -12.81
N SER A 23 5.32 30.85 -13.72
CA SER A 23 4.41 31.02 -14.85
C SER A 23 4.56 29.96 -15.96
N ILE A 24 3.42 29.52 -16.50
CA ILE A 24 3.30 28.68 -17.69
C ILE A 24 3.46 29.56 -18.95
N PRO A 25 4.42 29.30 -19.85
CA PRO A 25 4.45 29.95 -21.17
C PRO A 25 3.41 29.31 -22.13
N PRO A 26 2.75 30.09 -22.98
CA PRO A 26 1.84 29.58 -24.00
C PRO A 26 2.63 29.10 -25.22
N GLN A 27 2.48 27.83 -25.63
CA GLN A 27 2.98 27.38 -26.93
C GLN A 27 1.84 27.20 -27.95
N ARG A 28 2.01 27.89 -29.07
CA ARG A 28 1.10 28.00 -30.20
C ARG A 28 1.03 26.69 -31.00
N ARG A 29 -0.22 26.22 -31.15
CA ARG A 29 -0.90 25.79 -32.40
C ARG A 29 -0.01 25.43 -33.59
N ASN A 30 -0.06 24.15 -33.97
CA ASN A 30 -0.03 23.72 -35.38
C ASN A 30 -1.37 23.05 -35.70
N LEU A 31 -2.11 23.65 -36.63
CA LEU A 31 -3.31 23.12 -37.26
C LEU A 31 -2.88 22.28 -38.46
N ALA A 32 -3.32 21.03 -38.52
CA ALA A 32 -3.51 20.31 -39.77
C ALA A 32 -4.86 19.61 -39.71
N ALA A 33 -5.78 20.08 -40.53
CA ALA A 33 -7.09 19.52 -40.76
C ALA A 33 -6.98 18.30 -41.69
N VAL A 34 -7.95 17.38 -41.58
CA VAL A 34 -8.71 16.71 -42.65
C VAL A 34 -9.14 15.33 -42.16
N GLY A 35 -10.45 15.08 -42.15
CA GLY A 35 -11.02 13.75 -41.94
C GLY A 35 -12.44 13.78 -41.40
N PHE A 36 -13.41 14.06 -42.26
CA PHE A 36 -14.83 13.88 -41.97
C PHE A 36 -15.13 12.40 -41.69
N GLY A 37 -15.77 12.13 -40.55
CA GLY A 37 -16.26 10.81 -40.18
C GLY A 37 -17.19 10.95 -38.98
N VAL A 38 -18.41 11.42 -39.22
CA VAL A 38 -19.50 11.39 -38.22
C VAL A 38 -19.94 9.95 -38.07
N VAL A 39 -19.39 9.25 -37.08
CA VAL A 39 -20.05 8.07 -36.50
C VAL A 39 -20.52 8.49 -35.13
N ALA A 40 -21.81 8.87 -35.06
CA ALA A 40 -22.53 9.05 -33.82
C ALA A 40 -22.68 7.66 -33.16
N ALA A 41 -21.68 7.26 -32.36
CA ALA A 41 -21.84 6.17 -31.42
C ALA A 41 -22.69 6.68 -30.27
N VAL A 42 -23.97 6.29 -30.28
CA VAL A 42 -24.92 6.52 -29.19
C VAL A 42 -24.30 6.00 -27.89
N ALA A 43 -24.14 6.92 -26.95
CA ALA A 43 -23.71 6.62 -25.59
C ALA A 43 -24.69 5.65 -24.93
N MET A 44 -24.16 4.51 -24.47
CA MET A 44 -24.72 3.78 -23.34
C MET A 44 -23.63 3.67 -22.27
N THR A 45 -23.16 4.81 -21.78
CA THR A 45 -22.57 4.84 -20.44
C THR A 45 -23.72 4.69 -19.46
N VAL A 46 -24.12 3.44 -19.22
CA VAL A 46 -24.88 3.10 -18.02
C VAL A 46 -23.92 3.39 -16.87
N ALA A 47 -23.93 4.62 -16.39
CA ALA A 47 -23.48 4.96 -15.06
C ALA A 47 -24.48 4.31 -14.10
N GLY A 48 -24.43 2.98 -14.02
CA GLY A 48 -25.11 2.24 -12.98
C GLY A 48 -24.44 2.65 -11.70
N SER A 49 -25.02 3.61 -11.00
CA SER A 49 -24.80 3.76 -9.58
C SER A 49 -25.15 2.42 -8.95
N VAL A 50 -24.14 1.55 -8.81
CA VAL A 50 -24.24 0.34 -8.02
C VAL A 50 -24.80 0.79 -6.68
N PRO A 51 -26.00 0.35 -6.28
CA PRO A 51 -26.58 0.82 -5.04
C PRO A 51 -25.57 0.54 -3.93
N ILE A 52 -25.37 1.52 -3.03
CA ILE A 52 -24.33 1.47 -2.00
C ILE A 52 -24.37 0.14 -1.23
N ALA A 53 -25.58 -0.39 -0.98
CA ALA A 53 -25.79 -1.70 -0.37
C ALA A 53 -25.15 -2.88 -1.15
N SER A 54 -25.18 -2.89 -2.49
CA SER A 54 -24.55 -3.99 -3.26
C SER A 54 -23.04 -3.85 -3.36
N ALA A 55 -22.51 -2.62 -3.33
CA ALA A 55 -21.06 -2.40 -3.22
C ALA A 55 -20.52 -2.89 -1.86
N GLN A 56 -21.27 -2.68 -0.78
CA GLN A 56 -20.91 -3.17 0.56
C GLN A 56 -20.87 -4.70 0.64
N VAL A 57 -21.88 -5.38 0.11
CA VAL A 57 -21.89 -6.85 0.08
C VAL A 57 -20.70 -7.38 -0.72
N ALA A 58 -20.38 -6.77 -1.86
CA ALA A 58 -19.21 -7.16 -2.66
C ALA A 58 -17.89 -6.96 -1.89
N VAL A 59 -17.72 -5.84 -1.17
CA VAL A 59 -16.52 -5.58 -0.35
C VAL A 59 -16.42 -6.56 0.82
N ALA A 60 -17.51 -6.84 1.52
CA ALA A 60 -17.53 -7.80 2.62
C ALA A 60 -17.20 -9.23 2.14
N ASP A 61 -17.77 -9.63 1.00
CA ASP A 61 -17.49 -10.90 0.36
C ASP A 61 -16.02 -11.01 -0.09
N TRP A 62 -15.47 -9.95 -0.69
CA TRP A 62 -14.05 -9.87 -1.02
C TRP A 62 -13.16 -9.99 0.23
N LEU A 63 -13.43 -9.21 1.28
CA LEU A 63 -12.69 -9.27 2.55
C LEU A 63 -12.70 -10.67 3.16
N SER A 64 -13.84 -11.37 3.10
CA SER A 64 -13.95 -12.73 3.64
C SER A 64 -13.00 -13.72 2.96
N ARG A 65 -12.66 -13.51 1.69
CA ARG A 65 -11.71 -14.34 0.94
C ARG A 65 -10.25 -14.00 1.23
N VAL A 66 -9.94 -12.71 1.44
CA VAL A 66 -8.57 -12.23 1.58
C VAL A 66 -8.11 -12.05 3.03
N ALA A 67 -9.00 -12.14 4.01
CA ALA A 67 -8.68 -11.96 5.43
C ALA A 67 -7.58 -12.93 5.91
N ALA A 68 -7.64 -14.21 5.54
CA ALA A 68 -6.63 -15.19 5.92
C ALA A 68 -5.25 -14.87 5.30
N PRO A 69 -5.12 -14.65 3.97
CA PRO A 69 -3.87 -14.17 3.38
C PRO A 69 -3.29 -12.91 4.04
N ILE A 70 -4.11 -11.91 4.35
CA ILE A 70 -3.67 -10.68 5.04
C ILE A 70 -3.14 -10.99 6.45
N GLY A 71 -3.82 -11.84 7.21
CA GLY A 71 -3.34 -12.29 8.52
C GLY A 71 -2.02 -13.05 8.43
N ASP A 72 -1.86 -13.89 7.41
CA ASP A 72 -0.64 -14.68 7.20
C ASP A 72 0.55 -13.83 6.76
N ILE A 73 0.33 -12.73 6.01
CA ILE A 73 1.33 -11.70 5.69
C ILE A 73 1.87 -11.07 6.97
N HIS A 74 1.00 -10.49 7.81
CA HIS A 74 1.43 -9.88 9.08
C HIS A 74 2.14 -10.88 10.00
N LYS A 75 1.71 -12.14 10.01
CA LYS A 75 2.38 -13.19 10.79
C LYS A 75 3.80 -13.44 10.27
N ALA A 76 3.99 -13.50 8.95
CA ALA A 76 5.28 -13.71 8.32
C ALA A 76 6.23 -12.52 8.58
N GLU A 77 5.74 -11.29 8.50
CA GLU A 77 6.50 -10.07 8.83
C GLU A 77 6.98 -10.07 10.27
N ASN A 78 6.05 -10.28 11.23
CA ASN A 78 6.39 -10.32 12.64
C ASN A 78 7.42 -11.42 12.94
N ALA A 79 7.30 -12.58 12.28
CA ALA A 79 8.27 -13.65 12.41
C ALA A 79 9.64 -13.28 11.81
N ALA A 80 9.68 -12.57 10.68
CA ALA A 80 10.93 -12.08 10.09
C ALA A 80 11.60 -11.04 11.00
N PHE A 81 10.85 -10.04 11.49
CA PHE A 81 11.37 -9.02 12.41
C PHE A 81 11.86 -9.63 13.73
N ALA A 82 11.13 -10.59 14.30
CA ALA A 82 11.58 -11.28 15.52
C ALA A 82 12.94 -11.98 15.35
N VAL A 83 13.26 -12.47 14.14
CA VAL A 83 14.56 -13.06 13.83
C VAL A 83 15.64 -11.99 13.62
N ILE A 84 15.31 -10.88 12.96
CA ILE A 84 16.23 -9.76 12.68
C ILE A 84 16.62 -9.01 13.96
N GLU A 85 15.66 -8.79 14.86
CA GLU A 85 15.84 -8.01 16.09
C GLU A 85 16.38 -8.83 17.26
N ALA A 86 16.54 -10.15 17.09
CA ALA A 86 17.09 -11.01 18.12
C ALA A 86 18.53 -10.55 18.49
N PRO A 87 18.91 -10.59 19.78
CA PRO A 87 20.25 -10.17 20.22
C PRO A 87 21.37 -11.13 19.80
N SER A 88 21.01 -12.30 19.27
CA SER A 88 21.93 -13.33 18.77
C SER A 88 22.23 -13.16 17.28
N THR A 89 23.10 -14.00 16.74
CA THR A 89 23.25 -14.15 15.29
C THR A 89 21.89 -14.46 14.64
N ILE A 90 21.62 -13.84 13.50
CA ILE A 90 20.41 -14.07 12.70
C ILE A 90 20.33 -15.55 12.33
N ASP A 91 19.20 -16.16 12.69
CA ASP A 91 18.85 -17.52 12.30
C ASP A 91 18.39 -17.50 10.83
N ALA A 92 19.32 -17.76 9.92
CA ALA A 92 19.11 -17.67 8.47
C ALA A 92 17.97 -18.58 7.98
N ASP A 93 17.83 -19.78 8.55
CA ASP A 93 16.78 -20.72 8.16
C ASP A 93 15.39 -20.23 8.57
N LYS A 94 15.26 -19.70 9.79
CA LYS A 94 14.01 -19.08 10.24
C LYS A 94 13.65 -17.84 9.42
N LEU A 95 14.63 -16.98 9.13
CA LEU A 95 14.39 -15.79 8.31
C LEU A 95 13.94 -16.18 6.90
N LEU A 96 14.62 -17.15 6.27
CA LEU A 96 14.25 -17.65 4.95
C LEU A 96 12.85 -18.26 4.93
N ALA A 97 12.48 -19.02 5.97
CA ALA A 97 11.14 -19.58 6.11
C ALA A 97 10.07 -18.47 6.20
N SER A 98 10.27 -17.45 7.04
CA SER A 98 9.37 -16.30 7.15
C SER A 98 9.22 -15.57 5.82
N CYS A 99 10.31 -15.37 5.07
CA CYS A 99 10.27 -14.64 3.80
C CYS A 99 9.60 -15.43 2.66
N ARG A 100 9.70 -16.75 2.67
CA ARG A 100 8.89 -17.60 1.79
C ARG A 100 7.41 -17.55 2.17
N GLN A 101 7.09 -17.61 3.47
CA GLN A 101 5.71 -17.49 3.94
C GLN A 101 5.09 -16.14 3.54
N LEU A 102 5.86 -15.04 3.60
CA LEU A 102 5.43 -13.72 3.16
C LEU A 102 5.08 -13.75 1.66
N ARG A 103 5.99 -14.23 0.80
CA ARG A 103 5.75 -14.37 -0.64
C ARG A 103 4.52 -15.21 -0.95
N ASP A 104 4.42 -16.40 -0.36
CA ASP A 104 3.34 -17.35 -0.65
C ASP A 104 1.97 -16.80 -0.16
N SER A 105 1.95 -16.03 0.93
CA SER A 105 0.75 -15.35 1.41
C SER A 105 0.38 -14.15 0.55
N ASN A 106 1.38 -13.41 0.06
CA ASN A 106 1.21 -12.33 -0.89
C ASN A 106 0.64 -12.82 -2.24
N GLU A 107 1.07 -13.98 -2.72
CA GLU A 107 0.48 -14.62 -3.90
C GLU A 107 -1.00 -14.96 -3.68
N ARG A 108 -1.36 -15.49 -2.51
CA ARG A 108 -2.77 -15.74 -2.18
C ARG A 108 -3.61 -14.46 -2.10
N LEU A 109 -3.05 -13.36 -1.60
CA LEU A 109 -3.72 -12.05 -1.64
C LEU A 109 -3.90 -11.57 -3.08
N ARG A 110 -2.87 -11.71 -3.93
CA ARG A 110 -2.91 -11.38 -5.36
C ARG A 110 -4.00 -12.16 -6.11
N ASN A 111 -4.22 -13.44 -5.76
CA ASN A 111 -5.29 -14.26 -6.32
C ASN A 111 -6.71 -13.77 -5.95
N GLY A 112 -6.83 -12.92 -4.93
CA GLY A 112 -8.09 -12.26 -4.55
C GLY A 112 -8.38 -10.96 -5.30
N MET A 113 -7.53 -10.54 -6.24
CA MET A 113 -7.66 -9.30 -7.01
C MET A 113 -8.48 -9.50 -8.31
N PRO A 114 -9.10 -8.43 -8.86
CA PRO A 114 -9.19 -7.08 -8.32
C PRO A 114 -10.18 -7.00 -7.15
N THR A 115 -10.11 -5.91 -6.40
CA THR A 115 -11.11 -5.63 -5.36
C THR A 115 -12.37 -5.01 -6.01
N PRO A 116 -13.54 -5.03 -5.34
CA PRO A 116 -14.76 -4.45 -5.90
C PRO A 116 -14.72 -2.93 -6.12
N ASP A 117 -13.83 -2.21 -5.43
CA ASP A 117 -13.64 -0.78 -5.60
C ASP A 117 -12.32 -0.50 -6.36
N PRO A 118 -12.31 0.34 -7.40
CA PRO A 118 -11.10 0.58 -8.19
C PRO A 118 -10.01 1.34 -7.41
N LYS A 119 -10.35 2.22 -6.46
CA LYS A 119 -9.35 2.91 -5.64
C LYS A 119 -8.72 1.94 -4.64
N LEU A 120 -9.54 1.08 -4.02
CA LEU A 120 -9.06 0.00 -3.17
C LEU A 120 -8.14 -0.94 -3.95
N THR A 121 -8.50 -1.25 -5.21
CA THR A 121 -7.66 -2.09 -6.09
C THR A 121 -6.27 -1.51 -6.30
N VAL A 122 -6.18 -0.19 -6.51
CA VAL A 122 -4.87 0.48 -6.68
C VAL A 122 -4.02 0.32 -5.43
N GLU A 123 -4.56 0.64 -4.25
CA GLU A 123 -3.78 0.59 -3.01
C GLU A 123 -3.38 -0.85 -2.66
N VAL A 124 -4.30 -1.81 -2.74
CA VAL A 124 -3.99 -3.22 -2.46
C VAL A 124 -2.97 -3.77 -3.47
N GLN A 125 -3.08 -3.42 -4.76
CA GLN A 125 -2.10 -3.85 -5.76
C GLN A 125 -0.70 -3.31 -5.47
N GLN A 126 -0.59 -2.05 -5.08
CA GLN A 126 0.68 -1.46 -4.68
C GLN A 126 1.25 -2.11 -3.42
N ALA A 127 0.42 -2.46 -2.43
CA ALA A 127 0.88 -3.22 -1.27
C ALA A 127 1.44 -4.59 -1.70
N ILE A 128 0.72 -5.33 -2.55
CA ILE A 128 1.16 -6.64 -3.06
C ILE A 128 2.51 -6.53 -3.80
N ASP A 129 2.69 -5.52 -4.65
CA ASP A 129 3.94 -5.34 -5.40
C ASP A 129 5.14 -5.00 -4.49
N ASN A 130 4.88 -4.25 -3.41
CA ASN A 130 5.89 -3.97 -2.38
C ASN A 130 6.18 -5.20 -1.51
N PHE A 131 5.17 -6.00 -1.12
CA PHE A 131 5.41 -7.26 -0.40
C PHE A 131 6.21 -8.27 -1.23
N GLU A 132 5.98 -8.32 -2.54
CA GLU A 132 6.78 -9.15 -3.45
C GLU A 132 8.25 -8.71 -3.45
N SER A 133 8.48 -7.41 -3.61
CA SER A 133 9.82 -6.81 -3.58
C SER A 133 10.51 -7.02 -2.23
N ALA A 134 9.74 -6.94 -1.13
CA ALA A 134 10.20 -7.21 0.22
C ALA A 134 10.64 -8.67 0.36
N ALA A 135 9.76 -9.63 0.03
CA ALA A 135 10.04 -11.04 0.15
C ALA A 135 11.27 -11.45 -0.68
N GLN A 136 11.38 -10.96 -1.91
CA GLN A 136 12.55 -11.17 -2.76
C GLN A 136 13.83 -10.63 -2.13
N SER A 137 13.81 -9.38 -1.66
CA SER A 137 14.96 -8.74 -1.00
C SER A 137 15.39 -9.50 0.26
N CYS A 138 14.44 -9.97 1.06
CA CYS A 138 14.75 -10.79 2.22
C CYS A 138 15.40 -12.13 1.83
N ILE A 139 14.83 -12.85 0.87
CA ILE A 139 15.40 -14.12 0.39
C ILE A 139 16.83 -13.90 -0.10
N GLU A 140 17.06 -12.86 -0.91
CA GLU A 140 18.39 -12.48 -1.36
C GLU A 140 19.33 -12.15 -0.19
N SER A 141 18.86 -11.40 0.80
CA SER A 141 19.66 -11.05 1.98
C SER A 141 20.21 -12.29 2.70
N VAL A 142 19.43 -13.37 2.78
CA VAL A 142 19.84 -14.64 3.37
C VAL A 142 20.83 -15.37 2.46
N LEU A 143 20.52 -15.47 1.16
CA LEU A 143 21.31 -16.26 0.21
C LEU A 143 22.71 -15.69 -0.05
N ILE A 144 22.86 -14.37 -0.02
CA ILE A 144 24.13 -13.68 -0.28
C ILE A 144 24.69 -12.91 0.92
N HIS A 145 24.11 -13.12 2.12
CA HIS A 145 24.50 -12.46 3.37
C HIS A 145 24.58 -10.92 3.26
N SER A 146 23.59 -10.31 2.60
CA SER A 146 23.61 -8.89 2.22
C SER A 146 22.77 -8.03 3.15
N VAL A 147 23.44 -7.23 3.99
CA VAL A 147 22.79 -6.20 4.82
C VAL A 147 22.01 -5.17 3.98
N PRO A 148 22.52 -4.66 2.84
CA PRO A 148 21.74 -3.77 1.98
C PRO A 148 20.39 -4.38 1.56
N LYS A 149 20.35 -5.67 1.22
CA LYS A 149 19.10 -6.36 0.85
C LYS A 149 18.14 -6.53 2.03
N LEU A 150 18.68 -6.67 3.24
CA LEU A 150 17.86 -6.66 4.45
C LEU A 150 17.25 -5.27 4.70
N THR A 151 18.00 -4.19 4.42
CA THR A 151 17.46 -2.82 4.45
C THR A 151 16.37 -2.61 3.41
N ASP A 152 16.56 -3.11 2.19
CA ASP A 152 15.54 -3.05 1.11
C ASP A 152 14.26 -3.77 1.54
N PHE A 153 14.37 -4.96 2.15
CA PHE A 153 13.23 -5.70 2.72
C PHE A 153 12.41 -4.83 3.68
N VAL A 154 13.07 -4.20 4.66
CA VAL A 154 12.38 -3.34 5.65
C VAL A 154 11.73 -2.12 4.97
N SER A 155 12.40 -1.51 3.99
CA SER A 155 11.87 -0.35 3.28
C SER A 155 10.64 -0.69 2.43
N PHE A 156 10.65 -1.84 1.74
CA PHE A 156 9.50 -2.29 0.96
C PHE A 156 8.32 -2.68 1.86
N LEU A 157 8.55 -3.35 3.00
CA LEU A 157 7.50 -3.61 3.99
C LEU A 157 6.86 -2.31 4.48
N ALA A 158 7.67 -1.32 4.88
CA ALA A 158 7.15 -0.04 5.33
C ALA A 158 6.28 0.66 4.26
N THR A 159 6.63 0.51 2.98
CA THR A 159 5.86 1.08 1.87
C THR A 159 4.56 0.30 1.63
N ALA A 160 4.61 -1.04 1.72
CA ALA A 160 3.42 -1.90 1.61
C ALA A 160 2.39 -1.57 2.71
N GLU A 161 2.83 -1.44 3.96
CA GLU A 161 1.99 -1.06 5.10
C GLU A 161 1.33 0.31 4.92
N GLN A 162 2.03 1.28 4.32
CA GLN A 162 1.42 2.57 3.99
C GLN A 162 0.29 2.44 2.97
N HIS A 163 0.42 1.54 1.98
CA HIS A 163 -0.64 1.26 1.02
C HIS A 163 -1.82 0.53 1.69
N LEU A 164 -1.56 -0.43 2.58
CA LEU A 164 -2.62 -1.07 3.37
C LEU A 164 -3.37 -0.07 4.26
N SER A 165 -2.66 0.85 4.90
CA SER A 165 -3.29 1.92 5.71
C SER A 165 -4.19 2.85 4.86
N ARG A 166 -3.79 3.15 3.62
CA ARG A 166 -4.65 3.87 2.67
C ARG A 166 -5.84 3.03 2.22
N ALA A 167 -5.64 1.73 1.99
CA ALA A 167 -6.72 0.80 1.68
C ALA A 167 -7.76 0.75 2.81
N ASP A 168 -7.33 0.70 4.07
CA ASP A 168 -8.21 0.76 5.25
C ASP A 168 -9.00 2.06 5.30
N THR A 169 -8.37 3.19 4.98
CA THR A 169 -9.05 4.48 4.89
C THR A 169 -10.17 4.44 3.84
N ILE A 170 -9.92 3.81 2.68
CA ILE A 170 -10.94 3.62 1.64
C ILE A 170 -12.07 2.71 2.16
N LEU A 171 -11.75 1.58 2.80
CA LEU A 171 -12.73 0.66 3.38
C LEU A 171 -13.66 1.37 4.38
N VAL A 172 -13.11 2.23 5.26
CA VAL A 172 -13.92 3.02 6.20
C VAL A 172 -14.89 3.95 5.47
N THR A 173 -14.50 4.55 4.34
CA THR A 173 -15.41 5.40 3.55
C THR A 173 -16.50 4.62 2.81
N LEU A 174 -16.32 3.32 2.62
CA LEU A 174 -17.30 2.43 1.99
C LEU A 174 -18.28 1.83 3.02
N ALA A 175 -17.97 1.92 4.32
CA ALA A 175 -18.85 1.50 5.40
C ALA A 175 -20.08 2.43 5.50
N PRO A 176 -21.27 1.90 5.85
CA PRO A 176 -22.45 2.73 6.06
C PRO A 176 -22.26 3.70 7.23
N ALA A 177 -22.78 4.92 7.10
CA ALA A 177 -23.05 5.77 8.26
C ALA A 177 -24.13 5.07 9.09
N GLY A 178 -23.77 4.68 10.32
CA GLY A 178 -24.68 4.02 11.26
C GLY A 178 -25.84 4.89 11.71
#